data_AF-A0A225WG15-F1
#
_entry.id   AF-A0A225WG15-F1
#
_cell.length_a   1.000
_cell.length_b   1.000
_cell.length_c   1.000
_cell.angle_alpha   90.00
_cell.angle_beta   90.00
_cell.angle_gamma   90.00
#
_symmetry.space_group_name_H-M   'P 1'
#
loop_
_entity.id
_entity.type
_entity.pdbx_description
1 polymer ?
#
loop_
_entity_poly.entity_id
_entity_poly.type
_entity_poly.pdbx_seq_one_letter_code
_entity_poly.pdbx_strand_id
1 'polypeptide(L)'
;MQSGGYEFSAAPRSVATKRSKASNGIGNNNGERTQNIMFDKRVHRGSAYVMREETPESPTRTATRKLNKAATRAARQQQQQFYQQQQRPTTPPPVGGRFHMDVQTDNYLEELTDRNPEVDVDTQTDALLDLHPPITFVPTPSGIDVATQIEAGDLFDFDLEVEPILEVLVGKTLELGMLELLEETELREIRQRQELFEQARNAELAEVQRLEAEAKRRFTEKQRRLDEETKRLAAQAELEEKVAARASAKQYLASLHAQVFDTLVETGHFFDPLAKDVQQVFLPELLESAAARAHQLDAGRKLLDAILVDALRSRAVSG
;
A
#
# COMPACT_ATOMS: atom_id res chain seq x y z
N MET A 1 29.52 -29.85 -52.65
CA MET A 1 28.54 -28.84 -53.10
C MET A 1 28.55 -27.70 -52.10
N GLN A 2 28.71 -26.46 -52.57
CA GLN A 2 28.71 -25.27 -51.70
C GLN A 2 27.27 -24.91 -51.33
N SER A 3 26.85 -25.16 -50.10
CA SER A 3 25.62 -24.62 -49.52
C SER A 3 25.96 -23.36 -48.72
N GLY A 4 25.97 -22.22 -49.39
CA GLY A 4 26.05 -20.91 -48.73
C GLY A 4 24.76 -20.64 -47.95
N GLY A 5 24.79 -20.86 -46.64
CA GLY A 5 23.74 -20.44 -45.73
C GLY A 5 23.84 -18.94 -45.46
N TYR A 6 22.79 -18.20 -45.82
CA TYR A 6 22.66 -16.78 -45.48
C TYR A 6 22.29 -16.66 -43.99
N GLU A 7 23.28 -16.39 -43.14
CA GLU A 7 23.07 -16.12 -41.72
C GLU A 7 22.83 -14.62 -41.52
N PHE A 8 21.59 -14.26 -41.13
CA PHE A 8 21.25 -12.89 -40.75
C PHE A 8 21.34 -12.75 -39.23
N SER A 9 22.43 -12.15 -38.74
CA SER A 9 22.57 -11.74 -37.35
C SER A 9 22.51 -10.20 -37.25
N ALA A 10 21.66 -9.70 -36.37
CA ALA A 10 21.60 -8.27 -36.05
C ALA A 10 21.48 -8.09 -34.54
N ALA A 11 22.38 -7.31 -33.96
CA ALA A 11 22.32 -6.94 -32.55
C ALA A 11 21.07 -6.08 -32.25
N PRO A 12 20.43 -6.24 -31.08
CA PRO A 12 19.22 -5.49 -30.74
C PRO A 12 19.55 -3.99 -30.69
N ARG A 13 19.04 -3.25 -31.67
CA ARG A 13 19.19 -1.80 -31.76
C ARG A 13 17.89 -1.15 -31.33
N SER A 14 17.93 -0.33 -30.28
CA SER A 14 16.78 0.48 -29.89
C SER A 14 16.35 1.37 -31.06
N VAL A 15 15.04 1.48 -31.27
CA VAL A 15 14.47 2.31 -32.32
C VAL A 15 14.85 3.76 -32.03
N ALA A 16 15.85 4.27 -32.75
CA ALA A 16 16.19 5.68 -32.73
C ALA A 16 14.95 6.44 -33.22
N THR A 17 14.20 7.02 -32.27
CA THR A 17 13.17 7.99 -32.61
C THR A 17 13.89 9.13 -33.31
N LYS A 18 13.71 9.23 -34.63
CA LYS A 18 14.05 10.45 -35.35
C LYS A 18 13.12 11.53 -34.79
N ARG A 19 13.53 12.18 -33.69
CA ARG A 19 13.17 13.56 -33.44
C ARG A 19 13.83 14.34 -34.57
N SER A 20 13.09 14.56 -35.66
CA SER A 20 13.41 15.67 -36.53
C SER A 20 13.32 16.93 -35.68
N LYS A 21 14.48 17.50 -35.37
CA LYS A 21 14.57 18.87 -34.87
C LYS A 21 13.92 19.74 -35.93
N ALA A 22 12.86 20.44 -35.56
CA ALA A 22 12.14 21.35 -36.45
C ALA A 22 13.12 22.38 -37.03
N SER A 23 13.24 22.39 -38.36
CA SER A 23 13.73 23.57 -39.07
C SER A 23 12.66 24.65 -38.95
N ASN A 24 13.07 25.81 -38.48
CA ASN A 24 12.26 27.01 -38.40
C ASN A 24 11.50 27.26 -39.71
N GLY A 25 10.18 27.39 -39.60
CA GLY A 25 9.28 27.76 -40.67
C GLY A 25 8.02 28.34 -40.04
N ILE A 26 7.99 29.67 -40.01
CA ILE A 26 6.96 30.53 -39.45
C ILE A 26 5.55 30.21 -40.00
N GLY A 27 4.57 30.22 -39.09
CA GLY A 27 3.20 30.68 -39.38
C GLY A 27 2.20 29.64 -39.86
N ASN A 28 1.47 29.02 -38.92
CA ASN A 28 0.06 29.40 -38.71
C ASN A 28 -0.57 28.57 -37.59
N ASN A 29 -1.08 29.27 -36.59
CA ASN A 29 -2.06 28.79 -35.65
C ASN A 29 -3.27 28.24 -36.42
N ASN A 30 -3.50 26.94 -36.31
CA ASN A 30 -4.86 26.41 -36.25
C ASN A 30 -4.83 25.15 -35.39
N GLY A 31 -5.62 25.20 -34.32
CA GLY A 31 -5.59 24.26 -33.21
C GLY A 31 -5.66 22.81 -33.64
N GLU A 32 -5.10 21.98 -32.75
CA GLU A 32 -5.47 20.60 -32.48
C GLU A 32 -6.82 20.24 -33.12
N ARG A 33 -6.78 19.73 -34.36
CA ARG A 33 -7.92 18.99 -34.87
C ARG A 33 -7.89 17.71 -34.07
N THR A 34 -8.67 17.70 -32.99
CA THR A 34 -9.07 16.50 -32.27
C THR A 34 -9.48 15.49 -33.31
N GLN A 35 -8.58 14.55 -33.63
CA GLN A 35 -8.92 13.49 -34.56
C GLN A 35 -9.97 12.68 -33.86
N ASN A 36 -11.18 12.77 -34.39
CA ASN A 36 -12.32 12.11 -33.80
C ASN A 36 -11.99 10.62 -33.68
N ILE A 37 -12.06 10.11 -32.44
CA ILE A 37 -12.29 8.71 -32.04
C ILE A 37 -12.57 7.74 -33.20
N MET A 38 -13.66 8.15 -33.85
CA MET A 38 -14.41 7.52 -34.93
C MET A 38 -13.67 7.35 -36.27
N PHE A 39 -12.49 7.94 -36.48
CA PHE A 39 -11.74 7.81 -37.73
C PHE A 39 -10.26 7.43 -37.54
N ASP A 40 -9.84 7.15 -36.30
CA ASP A 40 -8.49 6.67 -36.03
C ASP A 40 -8.33 5.22 -36.51
N LYS A 41 -7.34 4.99 -37.37
CA LYS A 41 -7.04 3.68 -37.98
C LYS A 41 -6.45 2.68 -36.99
N ARG A 42 -5.96 3.15 -35.84
CA ARG A 42 -5.35 2.29 -34.80
C ARG A 42 -6.39 1.74 -33.84
N VAL A 43 -7.58 2.33 -33.79
CA VAL A 43 -8.64 1.94 -32.87
C VAL A 43 -9.55 0.95 -33.57
N HIS A 44 -9.39 -0.34 -33.23
CA HIS A 44 -10.27 -1.41 -33.68
C HIS A 44 -11.65 -1.27 -33.03
N ARG A 45 -12.72 -1.25 -33.84
CA ARG A 45 -14.10 -1.06 -33.35
C ARG A 45 -14.94 -2.27 -33.72
N GLY A 46 -15.16 -3.13 -32.73
CA GLY A 46 -15.91 -4.37 -32.82
C GLY A 46 -15.62 -5.22 -31.58
N SER A 47 -16.55 -6.10 -31.21
CA SER A 47 -16.34 -7.11 -30.18
C SER A 47 -15.19 -8.05 -30.61
N ALA A 48 -14.20 -8.27 -29.75
CA ALA A 48 -13.11 -9.23 -30.01
C ALA A 48 -13.55 -10.71 -29.93
N TYR A 49 -14.83 -10.94 -29.66
CA TYR A 49 -15.47 -12.26 -29.61
C TYR A 49 -16.68 -12.23 -30.56
N VAL A 50 -16.43 -12.47 -31.85
CA VAL A 50 -17.46 -12.89 -32.80
C VAL A 50 -16.80 -13.89 -33.74
N MET A 51 -17.09 -15.18 -33.54
CA MET A 51 -16.94 -16.18 -34.59
C MET A 51 -17.74 -15.70 -35.79
N ARG A 52 -17.07 -15.59 -36.94
CA ARG A 52 -17.69 -15.22 -38.20
C ARG A 52 -18.63 -16.34 -38.64
N GLU A 53 -19.91 -16.22 -38.33
CA GLU A 53 -20.96 -16.91 -39.07
C GLU A 53 -21.25 -16.10 -40.33
N GLU A 54 -20.94 -16.70 -41.48
CA GLU A 54 -21.26 -16.13 -42.77
C GLU A 54 -22.78 -16.20 -42.98
N THR A 55 -23.43 -15.04 -43.08
CA THR A 55 -24.82 -14.95 -43.55
C THR A 55 -24.84 -14.48 -45.01
N PRO A 56 -25.73 -15.00 -45.85
CA PRO A 56 -25.74 -14.70 -47.28
C PRO A 56 -26.25 -13.28 -47.56
N GLU A 57 -25.59 -12.60 -48.50
CA GLU A 57 -25.85 -11.20 -48.88
C GLU A 57 -27.22 -10.99 -49.55
N SER A 58 -27.92 -9.92 -49.16
CA SER A 58 -29.08 -9.37 -49.91
C SER A 58 -28.62 -8.28 -50.91
N PRO A 59 -29.04 -8.29 -52.19
CA PRO A 59 -28.28 -7.66 -53.28
C PRO A 59 -28.81 -6.30 -53.77
N THR A 60 -29.20 -5.35 -52.91
CA THR A 60 -29.90 -4.13 -53.40
C THR A 60 -29.32 -2.77 -53.01
N ARG A 61 -28.17 -2.66 -52.33
CA ARG A 61 -27.59 -1.33 -51.99
C ARG A 61 -26.15 -1.08 -52.42
N THR A 62 -25.57 -1.92 -53.27
CA THR A 62 -24.13 -1.87 -53.62
C THR A 62 -23.84 -1.27 -55.01
N ALA A 63 -24.85 -1.00 -55.84
CA ALA A 63 -24.66 -0.58 -57.23
C ALA A 63 -24.11 0.85 -57.38
N THR A 64 -24.58 1.81 -56.57
CA THR A 64 -24.23 3.23 -56.74
C THR A 64 -22.87 3.63 -56.16
N ARG A 65 -22.32 2.85 -55.21
CA ARG A 65 -20.96 3.06 -54.66
C ARG A 65 -19.83 2.48 -55.53
N LYS A 66 -20.15 1.54 -56.44
CA LYS A 66 -19.16 0.89 -57.32
C LYS A 66 -18.78 1.77 -58.52
N LEU A 67 -19.70 2.57 -59.05
CA LEU A 67 -19.48 3.40 -60.24
C LEU A 67 -18.48 4.56 -60.00
N ASN A 68 -18.55 5.25 -58.86
CA ASN A 68 -17.65 6.38 -58.56
C ASN A 68 -16.22 5.96 -58.21
N LYS A 69 -16.00 4.71 -57.75
CA LYS A 69 -14.66 4.13 -57.52
C LYS A 69 -14.00 3.60 -58.80
N ALA A 70 -14.79 3.26 -59.83
CA ALA A 70 -14.27 2.78 -61.11
C ALA A 70 -13.62 3.92 -61.92
N ALA A 71 -14.25 5.11 -61.95
CA ALA A 71 -13.73 6.27 -62.67
C ALA A 71 -12.37 6.77 -62.12
N THR A 72 -12.20 6.78 -60.79
CA THR A 72 -10.93 7.17 -60.15
C THR A 72 -9.83 6.12 -60.27
N ARG A 73 -10.18 4.84 -60.48
CA ARG A 73 -9.21 3.78 -60.76
C ARG A 73 -8.72 3.79 -62.20
N ALA A 74 -9.60 4.09 -63.17
CA ALA A 74 -9.24 4.17 -64.59
C ALA A 74 -8.22 5.28 -64.88
N ALA A 75 -8.39 6.47 -64.29
CA ALA A 75 -7.43 7.58 -64.45
C ALA A 75 -6.05 7.26 -63.83
N ARG A 76 -6.02 6.51 -62.73
CA ARG A 76 -4.77 6.10 -62.05
C ARG A 76 -4.04 4.98 -62.80
N GLN A 77 -4.77 4.10 -63.48
CA GLN A 77 -4.21 3.07 -64.36
C GLN A 77 -3.57 3.66 -65.61
N GLN A 78 -4.18 4.65 -66.25
CA GLN A 78 -3.59 5.33 -67.42
C GLN A 78 -2.27 6.02 -67.07
N GLN A 79 -2.21 6.65 -65.89
CA GLN A 79 -0.99 7.32 -65.41
C GLN A 79 0.13 6.32 -65.04
N GLN A 80 -0.22 5.13 -64.52
CA GLN A 80 0.74 4.04 -64.27
C GLN A 80 1.22 3.36 -65.55
N GLN A 81 0.37 3.19 -66.57
CA GLN A 81 0.76 2.60 -67.85
C GLN A 81 1.75 3.49 -68.62
N PHE A 82 1.56 4.81 -68.58
CA PHE A 82 2.53 5.77 -69.16
C PHE A 82 3.89 5.71 -68.45
N TYR A 83 3.90 5.59 -67.12
CA TYR A 83 5.14 5.44 -66.34
C TYR A 83 5.84 4.09 -66.58
N GLN A 84 5.09 3.01 -66.78
CA GLN A 84 5.66 1.70 -67.08
C GLN A 84 6.23 1.60 -68.50
N GLN A 85 5.65 2.29 -69.50
CA GLN A 85 6.22 2.33 -70.85
C GLN A 85 7.54 3.11 -70.92
N GLN A 86 7.72 4.15 -70.11
CA GLN A 86 8.97 4.90 -70.03
C GLN A 86 10.11 4.17 -69.29
N GLN A 87 9.78 3.10 -68.54
CA GLN A 87 10.73 2.33 -67.73
C GLN A 87 11.02 0.94 -68.28
N ARG A 88 10.54 0.59 -69.48
CA ARG A 88 10.96 -0.65 -70.14
C ARG A 88 12.34 -0.45 -70.75
N PRO A 89 13.36 -1.25 -70.37
CA PRO A 89 14.63 -1.23 -71.09
C PRO A 89 14.37 -1.62 -72.55
N THR A 90 14.81 -0.78 -73.48
CA THR A 90 14.72 -1.05 -74.92
C THR A 90 15.46 -2.35 -75.24
N THR A 91 14.80 -3.28 -75.93
CA THR A 91 15.44 -4.50 -76.44
C THR A 91 16.61 -4.10 -77.35
N PRO A 92 17.82 -4.64 -77.13
CA PRO A 92 18.98 -4.25 -77.93
C PRO A 92 18.78 -4.56 -79.43
N PRO A 93 19.40 -3.77 -80.33
CA PRO A 93 19.27 -3.96 -81.77
C PRO A 93 19.80 -5.34 -82.21
N PRO A 94 19.28 -5.89 -83.32
CA PRO A 94 19.66 -7.22 -83.78
C PRO A 94 21.11 -7.22 -84.24
N VAL A 95 21.82 -8.31 -83.94
CA VAL A 95 23.18 -8.51 -84.46
C VAL A 95 23.11 -8.71 -85.98
N GLY A 96 24.01 -8.05 -86.72
CA GLY A 96 23.96 -7.98 -88.19
C GLY A 96 23.82 -9.35 -88.88
N GLY A 97 22.82 -9.46 -89.75
CA GLY A 97 22.50 -10.69 -90.50
C GLY A 97 21.46 -11.61 -89.85
N ARG A 98 20.87 -11.24 -88.71
CA ARG A 98 19.76 -11.96 -88.06
C ARG A 98 18.59 -11.02 -87.79
N PHE A 99 17.37 -11.50 -88.03
CA PHE A 99 16.14 -10.81 -87.63
C PHE A 99 15.69 -11.32 -86.27
N HIS A 100 15.11 -10.46 -85.43
CA HIS A 100 14.44 -10.91 -84.23
C HIS A 100 13.15 -11.65 -84.62
N MET A 101 12.87 -12.75 -83.94
CA MET A 101 11.64 -13.51 -84.11
C MET A 101 10.88 -13.44 -82.79
N ASP A 102 9.62 -13.04 -82.85
CA ASP A 102 8.75 -13.02 -81.68
C ASP A 102 8.44 -14.46 -81.29
N VAL A 103 8.87 -14.86 -80.10
CA VAL A 103 8.53 -16.16 -79.51
C VAL A 103 7.21 -16.00 -78.77
N GLN A 104 6.24 -16.90 -78.99
CA GLN A 104 4.96 -16.87 -78.31
C GLN A 104 5.17 -17.17 -76.81
N THR A 105 5.24 -16.11 -76.01
CA THR A 105 5.33 -16.19 -74.54
C THR A 105 3.96 -16.12 -73.86
N ASP A 106 2.89 -16.28 -74.64
CA ASP A 106 1.54 -16.35 -74.09
C ASP A 106 1.39 -17.65 -73.30
N ASN A 107 0.79 -17.54 -72.12
CA ASN A 107 0.57 -18.67 -71.22
C ASN A 107 -0.47 -19.61 -71.85
N TYR A 108 -0.02 -20.63 -72.60
CA TYR A 108 -0.89 -21.67 -73.14
C TYR A 108 -1.27 -22.64 -72.02
N LEU A 109 -2.45 -22.45 -71.42
CA LEU A 109 -3.04 -23.42 -70.52
C LEU A 109 -3.92 -24.37 -71.32
N GLU A 110 -3.48 -25.61 -71.49
CA GLU A 110 -4.37 -26.73 -71.81
C GLU A 110 -5.15 -27.10 -70.54
N GLU A 111 -6.48 -27.04 -70.61
CA GLU A 111 -7.33 -27.59 -69.56
C GLU A 111 -7.32 -29.13 -69.70
N LEU A 112 -6.47 -29.81 -68.92
CA LEU A 112 -6.51 -31.27 -68.85
C LEU A 112 -7.80 -31.70 -68.13
N THR A 113 -8.81 -32.13 -68.88
CA THR A 113 -9.95 -32.88 -68.34
C THR A 113 -9.62 -34.37 -68.31
N ASP A 114 -9.92 -35.03 -67.19
CA ASP A 114 -9.60 -36.45 -66.91
C ASP A 114 -10.31 -37.45 -67.84
N ARG A 115 -11.24 -36.96 -68.68
CA ARG A 115 -11.98 -37.78 -69.64
C ARG A 115 -11.41 -37.57 -71.05
N ASN A 116 -10.78 -38.61 -71.59
CA ASN A 116 -10.40 -38.62 -73.00
C ASN A 116 -11.64 -38.50 -73.90
N PRO A 117 -11.57 -37.75 -75.01
CA PRO A 117 -12.64 -37.71 -75.99
C PRO A 117 -12.76 -39.08 -76.68
N GLU A 118 -13.82 -39.81 -76.34
CA GLU A 118 -14.18 -41.06 -77.01
C GLU A 118 -14.79 -40.71 -78.38
N VAL A 119 -14.13 -41.12 -79.46
CA VAL A 119 -14.63 -40.98 -80.83
C VAL A 119 -15.09 -42.37 -81.28
N ASP A 120 -16.40 -42.57 -81.34
CA ASP A 120 -16.97 -43.81 -81.87
C ASP A 120 -16.86 -43.82 -83.39
N VAL A 121 -16.15 -44.82 -83.92
CA VAL A 121 -16.00 -45.07 -85.36
C VAL A 121 -16.54 -46.46 -85.65
N ASP A 122 -17.72 -46.54 -86.25
CA ASP A 122 -18.31 -47.80 -86.66
C ASP A 122 -17.75 -48.25 -88.01
N THR A 123 -17.05 -49.38 -88.03
CA THR A 123 -16.64 -50.07 -89.27
C THR A 123 -17.39 -51.38 -89.42
N GLN A 124 -17.98 -51.60 -90.60
CA GLN A 124 -18.66 -52.85 -90.95
C GLN A 124 -17.65 -53.99 -91.05
N THR A 125 -17.65 -54.88 -90.06
CA THR A 125 -16.84 -56.12 -90.04
C THR A 125 -17.62 -57.29 -90.63
N ASP A 126 -17.01 -58.00 -91.57
CA ASP A 126 -17.51 -59.30 -92.07
C ASP A 126 -17.59 -60.35 -90.95
N ALA A 127 -18.47 -61.35 -91.12
CA ALA A 127 -18.70 -62.40 -90.15
C ALA A 127 -17.43 -63.19 -89.82
N LEU A 128 -17.07 -63.23 -88.53
CA LEU A 128 -15.93 -63.97 -87.97
C LEU A 128 -15.94 -65.44 -88.40
N LEU A 129 -14.93 -65.85 -89.17
CA LEU A 129 -14.55 -67.25 -89.28
C LEU A 129 -13.78 -67.63 -88.00
N ASP A 130 -14.01 -68.81 -87.45
CA ASP A 130 -13.29 -69.31 -86.27
C ASP A 130 -11.80 -69.50 -86.61
N LEU A 131 -10.99 -68.47 -86.36
CA LEU A 131 -9.54 -68.60 -86.33
C LEU A 131 -9.14 -69.25 -85.01
N HIS A 132 -8.32 -70.30 -85.09
CA HIS A 132 -7.72 -70.91 -83.91
C HIS A 132 -6.96 -69.83 -83.11
N PRO A 133 -7.05 -69.77 -81.77
CA PRO A 133 -6.36 -68.75 -80.99
C PRO A 133 -4.87 -68.75 -81.35
N PRO A 134 -4.27 -67.56 -81.60
CA PRO A 134 -2.87 -67.48 -81.97
C PRO A 134 -2.02 -68.04 -80.83
N ILE A 135 -1.20 -69.05 -81.15
CA ILE A 135 -0.26 -69.65 -80.20
C ILE A 135 0.74 -68.55 -79.86
N THR A 136 0.63 -67.96 -78.67
CA THR A 136 1.54 -66.90 -78.24
C THR A 136 2.86 -67.57 -77.88
N PHE A 137 3.91 -67.33 -78.67
CA PHE A 137 5.25 -67.82 -78.34
C PHE A 137 5.76 -67.06 -77.11
N VAL A 138 5.81 -67.73 -75.97
CA VAL A 138 6.50 -67.24 -74.78
C VAL A 138 7.94 -67.79 -74.86
N PRO A 139 8.95 -66.93 -75.09
CA PRO A 139 10.33 -67.37 -75.09
C PRO A 139 10.65 -68.02 -73.73
N THR A 140 11.32 -69.16 -73.74
CA THR A 140 11.90 -69.70 -72.51
C THR A 140 12.98 -68.73 -72.06
N PRO A 141 12.94 -68.18 -70.83
CA PRO A 141 13.99 -67.27 -70.39
C PRO A 141 15.32 -68.01 -70.43
N SER A 142 16.24 -67.56 -71.31
CA SER A 142 17.60 -68.07 -71.38
C SER A 142 18.53 -67.06 -70.73
N GLY A 143 18.99 -67.39 -69.52
CA GLY A 143 19.89 -66.59 -68.70
C GLY A 143 20.28 -67.38 -67.45
N ILE A 144 21.34 -66.95 -66.77
CA ILE A 144 21.66 -67.47 -65.43
C ILE A 144 21.12 -66.45 -64.44
N ASP A 145 20.17 -66.86 -63.61
CA ASP A 145 19.64 -66.03 -62.55
C ASP A 145 20.68 -65.87 -61.43
N VAL A 146 21.03 -64.63 -61.09
CA VAL A 146 21.93 -64.30 -59.98
C VAL A 146 21.18 -63.39 -59.01
N ALA A 147 21.02 -63.84 -57.78
CA ALA A 147 20.48 -63.02 -56.70
C ALA A 147 21.64 -62.46 -55.86
N THR A 148 21.63 -61.15 -55.63
CA THR A 148 22.53 -60.46 -54.70
C THR A 148 21.70 -59.95 -53.53
N GLN A 149 22.05 -60.35 -52.31
CA GLN A 149 21.38 -59.92 -51.09
C GLN A 149 22.40 -59.24 -50.18
N ILE A 150 22.02 -58.10 -49.58
CA ILE A 150 22.80 -57.42 -48.55
C ILE A 150 22.35 -58.00 -47.20
N GLU A 151 23.30 -58.54 -46.45
CA GLU A 151 23.06 -59.14 -45.14
C GLU A 151 23.06 -58.08 -44.02
N ALA A 152 22.47 -58.42 -42.88
CA ALA A 152 22.44 -57.51 -41.74
C ALA A 152 23.86 -57.16 -41.27
N GLY A 153 24.21 -55.87 -41.33
CA GLY A 153 25.52 -55.34 -40.94
C GLY A 153 26.53 -55.13 -42.07
N ASP A 154 26.21 -55.50 -43.31
CA ASP A 154 27.13 -55.36 -44.46
C ASP A 154 27.35 -53.88 -44.89
N LEU A 155 26.38 -53.00 -44.59
CA LEU A 155 26.45 -51.56 -44.86
C LEU A 155 26.57 -50.69 -43.61
N PHE A 156 26.89 -51.26 -42.45
CA PHE A 156 26.98 -50.50 -41.21
C PHE A 156 28.25 -49.63 -41.18
N ASP A 157 28.07 -48.32 -41.08
CA ASP A 157 29.15 -47.35 -40.84
C ASP A 157 29.08 -46.85 -39.40
N PHE A 158 30.07 -47.24 -38.59
CA PHE A 158 30.10 -46.88 -37.17
C PHE A 158 30.18 -45.37 -36.95
N ASP A 159 30.97 -44.66 -37.76
CA ASP A 159 31.24 -43.24 -37.54
C ASP A 159 29.98 -42.40 -37.81
N LEU A 160 29.16 -42.80 -38.79
CA LEU A 160 27.87 -42.17 -39.09
C LEU A 160 26.81 -42.47 -38.02
N GLU A 161 26.75 -43.73 -37.56
CA GLU A 161 25.69 -44.19 -36.66
C GLU A 161 25.94 -43.78 -35.20
N VAL A 162 27.19 -43.56 -34.80
CA VAL A 162 27.55 -43.13 -33.44
C VAL A 162 27.40 -41.62 -33.22
N GLU A 163 27.47 -40.82 -34.29
CA GLU A 163 27.37 -39.36 -34.26
C GLU A 163 26.13 -38.84 -33.49
N PRO A 164 24.88 -39.29 -33.78
CA PRO A 164 23.71 -38.82 -33.03
C PRO A 164 23.69 -39.25 -31.56
N ILE A 165 24.29 -40.40 -31.24
CA ILE A 165 24.39 -40.89 -29.85
C ILE A 165 25.34 -40.00 -29.05
N LEU A 166 26.49 -39.66 -29.63
CA LEU A 166 27.46 -38.77 -28.99
C LEU A 166 26.93 -37.34 -28.86
N GLU A 167 26.23 -36.83 -29.87
CA GLU A 167 25.61 -35.49 -29.80
C GLU A 167 24.63 -35.40 -28.62
N VAL A 168 23.75 -36.39 -28.46
CA VAL A 168 22.79 -36.42 -27.35
C VAL A 168 23.51 -36.58 -26.01
N LEU A 169 24.52 -37.45 -25.92
CA LEU A 169 25.24 -37.70 -24.66
C LEU A 169 26.02 -36.46 -24.22
N VAL A 170 26.78 -35.84 -25.13
CA VAL A 170 27.53 -34.61 -24.84
C VAL A 170 26.58 -33.45 -24.57
N GLY A 171 25.53 -33.29 -25.37
CA GLY A 171 24.52 -32.26 -25.16
C GLY A 171 23.85 -32.37 -23.79
N LYS A 172 23.42 -33.58 -23.41
CA LYS A 172 22.74 -33.79 -22.12
C LYS A 172 23.69 -33.62 -20.94
N THR A 173 24.92 -34.08 -21.03
CA THR A 173 25.91 -33.92 -19.95
C THR A 173 26.27 -32.45 -19.72
N LEU A 174 26.43 -31.66 -20.79
CA LEU A 174 26.66 -30.23 -20.69
C LEU A 174 25.44 -29.48 -20.14
N GLU A 175 24.24 -29.84 -20.58
CA GLU A 175 22.99 -29.24 -20.10
C GLU A 175 22.80 -29.50 -18.59
N LEU A 176 22.97 -30.74 -18.15
CA LEU A 176 22.87 -31.11 -16.73
C LEU A 176 23.92 -30.39 -15.89
N GLY A 177 25.18 -30.38 -16.34
CA GLY A 177 26.25 -29.68 -15.62
C GLY A 177 26.01 -28.16 -15.53
N MET A 178 25.43 -27.55 -16.56
CA MET A 178 25.06 -26.13 -16.53
C MET A 178 23.94 -25.86 -15.52
N LEU A 179 22.90 -26.71 -15.50
CA LEU A 179 21.78 -26.57 -14.56
C LEU A 179 22.23 -26.73 -13.11
N GLU A 180 23.05 -27.74 -12.82
CA GLU A 180 23.62 -27.97 -11.49
C GLU A 180 24.46 -26.77 -11.02
N LEU A 181 25.33 -26.25 -11.89
CA LEU A 181 26.15 -25.09 -11.56
C LEU A 181 25.29 -23.85 -11.28
N LEU A 182 24.25 -23.61 -12.07
CA LEU A 182 23.33 -22.49 -11.85
C LEU A 182 22.61 -22.63 -10.50
N GLU A 183 22.08 -23.81 -10.20
CA GLU A 183 21.41 -24.09 -8.92
C GLU A 183 22.38 -23.87 -7.73
N GLU A 184 23.61 -24.40 -7.82
CA GLU A 184 24.61 -24.22 -6.76
C GLU A 184 24.97 -22.75 -6.56
N THR A 185 25.09 -21.98 -7.65
CA THR A 185 25.38 -20.54 -7.55
C THR A 185 24.23 -19.79 -6.89
N GLU A 186 22.99 -20.06 -7.28
CA GLU A 186 21.80 -19.43 -6.70
C GLU A 186 21.68 -19.77 -5.20
N LEU A 187 21.82 -21.04 -4.83
CA LEU A 187 21.78 -21.47 -3.44
C LEU A 187 22.89 -20.80 -2.60
N ARG A 188 24.08 -20.62 -3.17
CA ARG A 188 25.18 -19.91 -2.52
C ARG A 188 24.84 -18.44 -2.27
N GLU A 189 24.28 -17.76 -3.26
CA GLU A 189 23.87 -16.35 -3.12
C GLU A 189 22.74 -16.19 -2.11
N ILE A 190 21.73 -17.06 -2.13
CA ILE A 190 20.63 -17.05 -1.16
C ILE A 190 21.17 -17.23 0.26
N ARG A 191 22.07 -18.19 0.49
CA ARG A 191 22.68 -18.43 1.80
C ARG A 191 23.48 -17.21 2.28
N GLN A 192 24.31 -16.62 1.42
CA GLN A 192 25.06 -15.42 1.76
C GLN A 192 24.12 -14.26 2.13
N ARG A 193 23.04 -14.06 1.36
CA ARG A 193 22.05 -13.03 1.65
C ARG A 193 21.32 -13.27 2.98
N GLN A 194 20.95 -14.52 3.27
CA GLN A 194 20.34 -14.90 4.55
C GLN A 194 21.29 -14.63 5.71
N GLU A 195 22.56 -15.02 5.60
CA GLU A 195 23.56 -14.80 6.64
C GLU A 195 23.75 -13.30 6.92
N LEU A 196 23.90 -12.47 5.88
CA LEU A 196 24.02 -11.02 6.03
C LEU A 196 22.78 -10.40 6.67
N PHE A 197 21.58 -10.89 6.30
CA PHE A 197 20.33 -10.43 6.90
C PHE A 197 20.23 -10.82 8.39
N GLU A 198 20.60 -12.04 8.74
CA GLU A 198 20.61 -12.51 10.13
C GLU A 198 21.62 -11.74 10.98
N GLN A 199 22.82 -11.49 10.46
CA GLN A 199 23.83 -10.67 11.12
C GLN A 199 23.32 -9.25 11.38
N ALA A 200 22.73 -8.60 10.37
CA ALA A 200 22.15 -7.27 10.50
C ALA A 200 21.01 -7.25 11.53
N ARG A 201 20.08 -8.21 11.43
CA ARG A 201 18.95 -8.35 12.37
C ARG A 201 19.42 -8.57 13.81
N ASN A 202 20.45 -9.39 14.01
CA ASN A 202 20.99 -9.66 15.34
C ASN A 202 21.69 -8.42 15.92
N ALA A 203 22.40 -7.65 15.08
CA ALA A 203 23.01 -6.39 15.49
C ALA A 203 21.94 -5.34 15.87
N GLU A 204 20.90 -5.18 15.06
CA GLU A 204 19.76 -4.30 15.36
C GLU A 204 19.05 -4.71 16.65
N LEU A 205 18.78 -6.00 16.83
CA LEU A 205 18.14 -6.52 18.04
C LEU A 205 18.98 -6.22 19.29
N ALA A 206 20.29 -6.41 19.23
CA ALA A 206 21.19 -6.10 20.33
C ALA A 206 21.20 -4.60 20.66
N GLU A 207 21.16 -3.74 19.65
CA GLU A 207 21.09 -2.29 19.84
C GLU A 207 19.76 -1.86 20.49
N VAL A 208 18.63 -2.39 20.00
CA VAL A 208 17.30 -2.12 20.56
C VAL A 208 17.24 -2.55 22.03
N GLN A 209 17.72 -3.75 22.35
CA GLN A 209 17.76 -4.23 23.74
C GLN A 209 18.62 -3.34 24.64
N ARG A 210 19.75 -2.84 24.13
CA ARG A 210 20.61 -1.90 24.86
C ARG A 210 19.87 -0.59 25.16
N LEU A 211 19.19 -0.01 24.17
CA LEU A 211 18.42 1.23 24.31
C LEU A 211 17.21 1.05 25.24
N GLU A 212 16.48 -0.06 25.13
CA GLU A 212 15.37 -0.39 26.02
C GLU A 212 15.83 -0.53 27.47
N ALA A 213 16.95 -1.23 27.71
CA ALA A 213 17.50 -1.38 29.05
C ALA A 213 17.91 -0.02 29.65
N GLU A 214 18.52 0.85 28.86
CA GLU A 214 18.87 2.21 29.28
C GLU A 214 17.63 3.06 29.57
N ALA A 215 16.63 3.03 28.69
CA ALA A 215 15.37 3.75 28.86
C ALA A 215 14.63 3.27 30.11
N LYS A 216 14.60 1.95 30.35
CA LYS A 216 14.00 1.35 31.55
C LYS A 216 14.71 1.80 32.81
N ARG A 217 16.06 1.83 32.84
CA ARG A 217 16.84 2.34 33.98
C ARG A 217 16.50 3.80 34.26
N ARG A 218 16.57 4.66 33.24
CA ARG A 218 16.23 6.10 33.36
C ARG A 218 14.80 6.31 33.84
N PHE A 219 13.85 5.53 33.33
CA PHE A 219 12.45 5.58 33.75
C PHE A 219 12.27 5.18 35.22
N THR A 220 12.89 4.06 35.65
CA THR A 220 12.82 3.62 37.05
C THR A 220 13.45 4.63 38.00
N GLU A 221 14.56 5.26 37.62
CA GLU A 221 15.18 6.31 38.44
C GLU A 221 14.30 7.56 38.51
N LYS A 222 13.76 8.01 37.38
CA LYS A 222 12.82 9.14 37.32
C LYS A 222 11.60 8.88 38.21
N GLN A 223 11.03 7.68 38.14
CA GLN A 223 9.88 7.32 38.96
C GLN A 223 10.24 7.36 40.45
N ARG A 224 11.40 6.81 40.82
CA ARG A 224 11.88 6.86 42.20
C ARG A 224 12.06 8.30 42.70
N ARG A 225 12.59 9.20 41.87
CA ARG A 225 12.73 10.63 42.21
C ARG A 225 11.38 11.32 42.40
N LEU A 226 10.40 11.02 41.54
CA LEU A 226 9.04 11.54 41.71
C LEU A 226 8.39 11.03 42.99
N ASP A 227 8.58 9.75 43.33
CA ASP A 227 8.06 9.17 44.57
C ASP A 227 8.75 9.76 45.81
N GLU A 228 10.05 10.08 45.75
CA GLU A 228 10.79 10.79 46.81
C GLU A 228 10.29 12.23 46.98
N GLU A 229 10.13 12.97 45.88
CA GLU A 229 9.66 14.36 45.88
C GLU A 229 8.21 14.49 46.35
N THR A 230 7.32 13.60 45.91
CA THR A 230 5.91 13.57 46.35
C THR A 230 5.80 13.30 47.84
N LYS A 231 6.61 12.37 48.37
CA LYS A 231 6.69 12.12 49.83
C LYS A 231 7.22 13.34 50.59
N ARG A 232 8.25 14.02 50.06
CA ARG A 232 8.77 15.26 50.68
C ARG A 232 7.69 16.35 50.73
N LEU A 233 6.99 16.58 49.62
CA LEU A 233 5.91 17.57 49.55
C LEU A 233 4.77 17.24 50.51
N ALA A 234 4.36 15.96 50.60
CA ALA A 234 3.34 15.53 51.56
C ALA A 234 3.77 15.77 53.01
N ALA A 235 5.02 15.44 53.37
CA ALA A 235 5.56 15.69 54.71
C ALA A 235 5.71 17.19 55.01
N GLN A 236 6.06 18.02 54.02
CA GLN A 236 6.11 19.47 54.14
C GLN A 236 4.71 20.06 54.39
N ALA A 237 3.70 19.63 53.64
CA ALA A 237 2.32 20.07 53.84
C ALA A 237 1.80 19.71 55.25
N GLU A 238 2.07 18.48 55.71
CA GLU A 238 1.71 18.05 57.06
C GLU A 238 2.44 18.88 58.14
N LEU A 239 3.72 19.20 57.93
CA LEU A 239 4.48 20.06 58.83
C LEU A 239 3.92 21.48 58.87
N GLU A 240 3.62 22.06 57.70
CA GLU A 240 3.04 23.40 57.57
C GLU A 240 1.71 23.49 58.31
N GLU A 241 0.83 22.50 58.15
CA GLU A 241 -0.44 22.41 58.87
C GLU A 241 -0.22 22.35 60.39
N LYS A 242 0.69 21.49 60.86
CA LYS A 242 1.03 21.38 62.29
C LYS A 242 1.60 22.67 62.86
N VAL A 243 2.47 23.37 62.12
CA VAL A 243 3.06 24.64 62.53
C VAL A 243 1.99 25.74 62.57
N ALA A 244 1.12 25.81 61.57
CA ALA A 244 0.02 26.76 61.52
C ALA A 244 -0.97 26.53 62.68
N ALA A 245 -1.36 25.27 62.94
CA ALA A 245 -2.21 24.91 64.06
C ALA A 245 -1.58 25.27 65.41
N ARG A 246 -0.28 24.99 65.59
CA ARG A 246 0.46 25.38 66.80
C ARG A 246 0.53 26.89 66.99
N ALA A 247 0.80 27.64 65.93
CA ALA A 247 0.85 29.10 65.97
C ALA A 247 -0.52 29.69 66.32
N SER A 248 -1.58 29.20 65.67
CA SER A 248 -2.97 29.57 65.95
C SER A 248 -3.36 29.28 67.41
N ALA A 249 -3.08 28.07 67.90
CA ALA A 249 -3.34 27.70 69.29
C ALA A 249 -2.57 28.59 70.27
N LYS A 250 -1.30 28.91 70.00
CA LYS A 250 -0.49 29.79 70.84
C LYS A 250 -1.07 31.21 70.89
N GLN A 251 -1.46 31.76 69.74
CA GLN A 251 -2.06 33.09 69.66
C GLN A 251 -3.41 33.13 70.40
N TYR A 252 -4.25 32.12 70.21
CA TYR A 252 -5.53 31.99 70.90
C TYR A 252 -5.37 31.86 72.41
N LEU A 253 -4.48 30.97 72.89
CA LEU A 253 -4.24 30.77 74.31
C LEU A 253 -3.65 32.02 74.99
N ALA A 254 -2.82 32.78 74.28
CA ALA A 254 -2.27 34.03 74.80
C ALA A 254 -3.36 35.09 75.07
N SER A 255 -4.34 35.23 74.17
CA SER A 255 -5.47 36.14 74.38
C SER A 255 -6.54 35.58 75.31
N LEU A 256 -6.71 34.25 75.34
CA LEU A 256 -7.75 33.60 76.14
C LEU A 256 -7.57 33.85 77.63
N HIS A 257 -6.33 33.86 78.13
CA HIS A 257 -6.08 34.16 79.54
C HIS A 257 -6.62 35.56 79.89
N ALA A 258 -6.21 36.60 79.17
CA ALA A 258 -6.69 37.96 79.43
C ALA A 258 -8.22 38.05 79.31
N GLN A 259 -8.79 37.49 78.24
CA GLN A 259 -10.22 37.55 78.00
C GLN A 259 -11.04 36.81 79.06
N VAL A 260 -10.60 35.63 79.50
CA VAL A 260 -11.26 34.89 80.59
C VAL A 260 -11.15 35.66 81.90
N PHE A 261 -9.98 36.23 82.22
CA PHE A 261 -9.82 37.05 83.42
C PHE A 261 -10.72 38.28 83.40
N ASP A 262 -10.77 39.02 82.28
CA ASP A 262 -11.65 40.18 82.10
C ASP A 262 -13.12 39.77 82.28
N THR A 263 -13.56 38.68 81.66
CA THR A 263 -14.93 38.19 81.84
C THR A 263 -15.23 37.74 83.27
N LEU A 264 -14.27 37.15 84.00
CA LEU A 264 -14.46 36.77 85.41
C LEU A 264 -14.50 37.99 86.34
N VAL A 265 -13.73 39.05 86.02
CA VAL A 265 -13.77 40.32 86.75
C VAL A 265 -15.11 41.03 86.48
N GLU A 266 -15.56 41.12 85.22
CA GLU A 266 -16.83 41.73 84.84
C GLU A 266 -18.04 41.00 85.43
N THR A 267 -18.00 39.66 85.48
CA THR A 267 -19.05 38.84 86.13
C THR A 267 -18.99 38.90 87.66
N GLY A 268 -18.01 39.62 88.24
CA GLY A 268 -17.92 39.86 89.68
C GLY A 268 -17.43 38.65 90.48
N HIS A 269 -16.77 37.69 89.83
CA HIS A 269 -16.23 36.50 90.52
C HIS A 269 -14.97 36.82 91.32
N PHE A 270 -14.19 37.83 90.90
CA PHE A 270 -13.12 38.40 91.70
C PHE A 270 -13.65 39.56 92.53
N PHE A 271 -13.69 39.38 93.85
CA PHE A 271 -14.07 40.40 94.82
C PHE A 271 -12.87 40.74 95.70
N ASP A 272 -12.80 42.00 96.13
CA ASP A 272 -11.84 42.42 97.15
C ASP A 272 -12.26 41.80 98.49
N PRO A 273 -11.43 40.92 99.10
CA PRO A 273 -11.75 40.28 100.37
C PRO A 273 -12.01 41.31 101.46
N LEU A 274 -11.28 42.44 101.47
CA LEU A 274 -11.50 43.50 102.44
C LEU A 274 -12.86 44.17 102.26
N ALA A 275 -13.24 44.49 101.02
CA ALA A 275 -14.54 45.08 100.74
C ALA A 275 -15.70 44.13 101.12
N LYS A 276 -15.53 42.82 100.87
CA LYS A 276 -16.52 41.81 101.27
C LYS A 276 -16.61 41.65 102.79
N ASP A 277 -15.48 41.60 103.48
CA ASP A 277 -15.44 41.50 104.95
C ASP A 277 -16.02 42.76 105.60
N VAL A 278 -15.75 43.94 105.04
CA VAL A 278 -16.36 45.19 105.48
C VAL A 278 -17.88 45.17 105.26
N GLN A 279 -18.35 44.71 104.10
CA GLN A 279 -19.79 44.63 103.81
C GLN A 279 -20.52 43.58 104.63
N GLN A 280 -19.92 42.40 104.84
CA GLN A 280 -20.59 41.25 105.45
C GLN A 280 -20.39 41.15 106.97
N VAL A 281 -19.28 41.67 107.50
CA VAL A 281 -18.95 41.56 108.93
C VAL A 281 -19.02 42.92 109.61
N PHE A 282 -18.28 43.91 109.10
CA PHE A 282 -18.15 45.20 109.77
C PHE A 282 -19.41 46.07 109.71
N LEU A 283 -20.05 46.20 108.54
CA LEU A 283 -21.27 47.02 108.40
C LEU A 283 -22.42 46.52 109.28
N PRO A 284 -22.73 45.21 109.34
CA PRO A 284 -23.72 44.70 110.28
C PRO A 284 -23.36 44.98 111.74
N GLU A 285 -22.11 44.74 112.14
CA GLU A 285 -21.66 44.98 113.51
C GLU A 285 -21.72 46.48 113.89
N LEU A 286 -21.36 47.37 112.98
CA LEU A 286 -21.45 48.82 113.16
C LEU A 286 -22.91 49.27 113.27
N LEU A 287 -23.79 48.77 112.40
CA LEU A 287 -25.21 49.08 112.41
C LEU A 287 -25.89 48.55 113.68
N GLU A 288 -25.54 47.34 114.13
CA GLU A 288 -26.03 46.75 115.38
C GLU A 288 -25.55 47.56 116.59
N SER A 289 -24.27 47.93 116.62
CA SER A 289 -23.71 48.79 117.67
C SER A 289 -24.35 50.19 117.70
N ALA A 290 -24.63 50.78 116.53
CA ALA A 290 -25.31 52.06 116.41
C ALA A 290 -26.78 51.95 116.85
N ALA A 291 -27.49 50.88 116.45
CA ALA A 291 -28.86 50.60 116.88
C ALA A 291 -28.92 50.38 118.40
N ALA A 292 -28.00 49.62 118.99
CA ALA A 292 -27.91 49.42 120.43
C ALA A 292 -27.70 50.75 121.17
N ARG A 293 -26.83 51.62 120.66
CA ARG A 293 -26.59 52.95 121.26
C ARG A 293 -27.78 53.88 121.10
N ALA A 294 -28.49 53.83 119.96
CA ALA A 294 -29.74 54.56 119.77
C ALA A 294 -30.85 54.05 120.70
N HIS A 295 -30.98 52.73 120.89
CA HIS A 295 -31.90 52.14 121.85
C HIS A 295 -31.57 52.52 123.30
N GLN A 296 -30.29 52.56 123.68
CA GLN A 296 -29.86 53.05 124.99
C GLN A 296 -30.24 54.52 125.20
N LEU A 297 -30.05 55.38 124.19
CA LEU A 297 -30.46 56.79 124.26
C LEU A 297 -31.99 56.95 124.30
N ASP A 298 -32.75 56.16 123.56
CA ASP A 298 -34.21 56.18 123.56
C ASP A 298 -34.78 55.65 124.89
N ALA A 299 -34.19 54.59 125.45
CA ALA A 299 -34.50 54.10 126.79
C ALA A 299 -34.15 55.15 127.86
N GLY A 300 -32.99 55.81 127.73
CA GLY A 300 -32.58 56.91 128.59
C GLY A 300 -33.55 58.09 128.54
N ARG A 301 -34.01 58.48 127.34
CA ARG A 301 -35.05 59.51 127.15
C ARG A 301 -36.38 59.11 127.79
N LYS A 302 -36.86 57.88 127.56
CA LYS A 302 -38.10 57.36 128.17
C LYS A 302 -38.02 57.32 129.69
N LEU A 303 -36.88 56.96 130.27
CA LEU A 303 -36.65 57.01 131.71
C LEU A 303 -36.66 58.45 132.23
N LEU A 304 -36.00 59.37 131.53
CA LEU A 304 -36.01 60.81 131.86
C LEU A 304 -37.42 61.39 131.80
N ASP A 305 -38.19 61.06 130.77
CA ASP A 305 -39.60 61.45 130.62
C ASP A 305 -40.46 60.85 131.73
N ALA A 306 -40.25 59.59 132.10
CA ALA A 306 -40.94 58.95 133.23
C ALA A 306 -40.62 59.64 134.57
N ILE A 307 -39.34 59.98 134.81
CA ILE A 307 -38.91 60.74 136.00
C ILE A 307 -39.54 62.15 135.99
N LEU A 308 -39.60 62.83 134.84
CA LEU A 308 -40.24 64.14 134.71
C LEU A 308 -41.75 64.06 134.96
N VAL A 309 -42.43 63.03 134.46
CA VAL A 309 -43.86 62.79 134.71
C VAL A 309 -44.12 62.49 136.19
N ASP A 310 -43.30 61.69 136.86
CA ASP A 310 -43.41 61.43 138.29
C ASP A 310 -43.11 62.69 139.14
N ALA A 311 -42.12 63.49 138.74
CA ALA A 311 -41.86 64.79 139.37
C ALA A 311 -43.05 65.75 139.22
N LEU A 312 -43.68 65.80 138.04
CA LEU A 312 -44.89 66.61 137.82
C LEU A 312 -46.10 66.07 138.60
N ARG A 313 -46.26 64.75 138.72
CA ARG A 313 -47.33 64.12 139.53
C ARG A 313 -47.13 64.34 141.03
N SER A 314 -45.91 64.20 141.54
CA SER A 314 -45.59 64.48 142.94
C SER A 314 -45.83 65.95 143.32
N ARG A 315 -45.64 66.88 142.37
CA ARG A 315 -45.96 68.30 142.53
C ARG A 315 -47.47 68.61 142.49
N ALA A 316 -48.27 67.80 141.79
CA ALA A 316 -49.73 67.96 141.72
C ALA A 316 -50.47 67.40 142.96
N VAL A 317 -49.82 66.57 143.78
CA VAL A 317 -50.37 66.03 145.04
C VAL A 317 -50.03 66.93 146.26
N SER A 318 -49.14 67.91 146.07
CA SER A 318 -48.69 68.83 147.12
C SER A 318 -49.25 70.26 146.99
N GLY A 319 -50.45 70.42 146.41
CA GLY A 319 -51.13 71.71 146.23
C GLY A 319 -52.63 71.58 146.39
#